data_AF-A0A943F6H4-F1
#
_entry.id   AF-A0A943F6H4-F1
#
_cell.length_a   1.000
_cell.length_b   1.000
_cell.length_c   1.000
_cell.angle_alpha   90.00
_cell.angle_beta   90.00
_cell.angle_gamma   90.00
#
_symmetry.space_group_name_H-M   'P 1'
#
loop_
_entity.id
_entity.type
_entity.pdbx_description
1 polymer ?
#
loop_
_entity_poly.entity_id
_entity_poly.type
_entity_poly.pdbx_seq_one_letter_code
_entity_poly.pdbx_strand_id
1 'polypeptide(L)'
;MEKKELLEKALAPEADVPQETEKHRSKFSSLVSAAGQKTQRLVSKAAKAADQNEDGKLDLGDAMTIMTSAGSAAKRFMVSAGELASETGRQIEFKSLRPLFPAEICLDGGGLPRFIRIVDRDKKFAENELCAGSVGFRSSHGKTEMVNLFRDSVQEMGLRFYPDADEEFYFVDPSDPKFYLALEKYFDYLKIAQVNELQKIAQELGAKHFQVTFKEEQSSLLKEKARAQGKLTKSSGAEVEHDRRQKQYAITEIVAKMDFPGHAPVEPQLRYLRNDQSIQTLISLRMNAQSPLLHQTLMLKMSNSSGLKESEAARIDAILKGLKCAGNVTVVSEVQNESRRYLEYDIEF
;
A
#
# COMPACT_ATOMS: atom_id res chain seq x y z
N MET A 1 31.54 62.22 -1.87
CA MET A 1 32.93 61.90 -2.26
C MET A 1 33.14 60.42 -2.04
N GLU A 2 32.54 59.61 -2.92
CA GLU A 2 33.09 59.26 -4.25
C GLU A 2 34.08 58.11 -4.05
N LYS A 3 33.82 56.89 -4.50
CA LYS A 3 33.32 56.51 -5.83
C LYS A 3 32.70 55.09 -5.73
N LYS A 4 31.51 54.93 -5.11
CA LYS A 4 30.25 54.69 -5.85
C LYS A 4 30.04 55.74 -6.95
N GLU A 5 29.57 55.28 -8.11
CA GLU A 5 29.42 55.99 -9.40
C GLU A 5 30.67 56.07 -10.27
N LEU A 6 30.46 55.98 -11.59
CA LEU A 6 31.45 56.07 -12.68
C LEU A 6 32.27 54.81 -13.00
N LEU A 7 31.57 53.71 -13.28
CA LEU A 7 31.47 53.28 -14.68
C LEU A 7 30.12 52.61 -14.94
N GLU A 8 29.08 53.37 -14.60
CA GLU A 8 27.79 53.34 -15.27
C GLU A 8 27.97 54.06 -16.62
N LYS A 9 28.23 53.28 -17.67
CA LYS A 9 27.96 53.65 -19.08
C LYS A 9 28.13 52.42 -19.97
N ALA A 10 27.20 51.49 -19.82
CA ALA A 10 26.78 50.61 -20.91
C ALA A 10 25.25 50.48 -20.80
N LEU A 11 24.59 51.62 -21.01
CA LEU A 11 23.15 51.76 -21.12
C LEU A 11 22.76 51.23 -22.52
N ALA A 12 22.14 50.04 -22.56
CA ALA A 12 21.05 49.56 -23.45
C ALA A 12 21.13 49.77 -25.00
N PRO A 13 20.23 49.14 -25.78
CA PRO A 13 19.69 47.77 -25.76
C PRO A 13 19.87 47.08 -27.13
N GLU A 14 19.64 45.76 -27.23
CA GLU A 14 18.68 45.16 -28.18
C GLU A 14 18.78 43.62 -28.25
N ALA A 15 17.59 43.03 -28.41
CA ALA A 15 17.26 41.72 -28.99
C ALA A 15 17.43 40.44 -28.14
N ASP A 16 16.29 40.05 -27.56
CA ASP A 16 15.65 38.72 -27.54
C ASP A 16 16.50 37.46 -27.28
N VAL A 17 16.14 36.72 -26.21
CA VAL A 17 15.38 35.45 -26.30
C VAL A 17 15.00 34.98 -24.87
N PRO A 18 13.76 34.51 -24.61
CA PRO A 18 13.22 34.37 -23.24
C PRO A 18 13.36 32.97 -22.62
N GLN A 19 13.28 33.00 -21.29
CA GLN A 19 13.18 31.91 -20.32
C GLN A 19 12.08 30.88 -20.64
N GLU A 20 12.46 29.59 -20.65
CA GLU A 20 11.54 28.46 -20.46
C GLU A 20 11.74 27.89 -19.06
N THR A 21 10.84 28.20 -18.12
CA THR A 21 10.36 27.30 -17.06
C THR A 21 9.30 28.02 -16.22
N GLU A 22 8.06 28.05 -16.71
CA GLU A 22 6.80 28.09 -15.93
C GLU A 22 5.60 28.33 -16.89
N LYS A 23 5.28 27.34 -17.74
CA LYS A 23 4.01 27.35 -18.49
C LYS A 23 3.55 25.98 -19.01
N HIS A 24 3.75 24.91 -18.25
CA HIS A 24 3.33 23.56 -18.69
C HIS A 24 1.95 23.09 -18.19
N ARG A 25 1.07 24.00 -17.75
CA ARG A 25 -0.29 23.65 -17.30
C ARG A 25 -1.46 24.29 -18.05
N SER A 26 -1.26 24.93 -19.21
CA SER A 26 -2.33 25.72 -19.87
C SER A 26 -2.46 25.58 -21.40
N LYS A 27 -1.75 24.67 -22.08
CA LYS A 27 -1.90 24.48 -23.55
C LYS A 27 -2.53 23.16 -23.99
N PHE A 28 -2.88 22.27 -23.06
CA PHE A 28 -3.58 21.02 -23.39
C PHE A 28 -5.11 21.18 -23.53
N SER A 29 -5.69 22.35 -23.21
CA SER A 29 -7.14 22.57 -23.31
C SER A 29 -7.63 23.40 -24.51
N SER A 30 -6.75 23.89 -25.38
CA SER A 30 -7.16 24.72 -26.54
C SER A 30 -6.80 24.16 -27.93
N LEU A 31 -6.25 22.95 -28.03
CA LEU A 31 -5.97 22.28 -29.30
C LEU A 31 -6.89 21.09 -29.62
N VAL A 32 -8.07 21.01 -28.99
CA VAL A 32 -9.06 19.96 -29.25
C VAL A 32 -10.12 20.36 -30.30
N SER A 33 -10.17 21.61 -30.77
CA SER A 33 -11.34 22.06 -31.56
C SER A 33 -11.10 22.26 -33.06
N ALA A 34 -9.87 22.15 -33.60
CA ALA A 34 -9.62 22.52 -35.00
C ALA A 34 -8.77 21.53 -35.85
N ALA A 35 -8.16 20.51 -35.25
CA ALA A 35 -7.35 19.52 -35.98
C ALA A 35 -8.08 18.21 -36.32
N GLY A 36 -9.36 18.08 -35.97
CA GLY A 36 -10.14 16.86 -36.23
C GLY A 36 -10.62 16.69 -37.67
N GLN A 37 -10.90 17.78 -38.40
CA GLN A 37 -11.58 17.68 -39.70
C GLN A 37 -10.63 17.49 -40.91
N LYS A 38 -9.38 17.97 -40.85
CA LYS A 38 -8.43 17.83 -41.97
C LYS A 38 -7.71 16.49 -41.98
N THR A 39 -7.42 15.91 -40.82
CA THR A 39 -6.84 14.55 -40.70
C THR A 39 -7.87 13.48 -41.07
N GLN A 40 -9.15 13.66 -40.72
CA GLN A 40 -10.24 12.76 -41.16
C GLN A 40 -10.42 12.76 -42.69
N ARG A 41 -10.23 13.91 -43.37
CA ARG A 41 -10.37 14.00 -44.83
C ARG A 41 -9.18 13.43 -45.61
N LEU A 42 -7.99 13.42 -45.03
CA LEU A 42 -6.80 12.79 -45.61
C LEU A 42 -6.74 11.28 -45.34
N VAL A 43 -7.13 10.86 -44.13
CA VAL A 43 -7.26 9.43 -43.77
C VAL A 43 -8.42 8.77 -44.54
N SER A 44 -9.54 9.46 -44.75
CA SER A 44 -10.66 8.91 -45.56
C SER A 44 -10.38 8.85 -47.05
N LYS A 45 -9.53 9.72 -47.61
CA LYS A 45 -9.11 9.61 -49.03
C LYS A 45 -8.08 8.51 -49.25
N ALA A 46 -7.17 8.29 -48.29
CA ALA A 46 -6.22 7.19 -48.35
C ALA A 46 -6.87 5.83 -48.05
N ALA A 47 -7.83 5.79 -47.11
CA ALA A 47 -8.63 4.60 -46.84
C ALA A 47 -9.54 4.24 -48.01
N LYS A 48 -10.26 5.20 -48.63
CA LYS A 48 -11.08 4.96 -49.84
C LYS A 48 -10.29 4.55 -51.09
N ALA A 49 -8.97 4.75 -51.11
CA ALA A 49 -8.13 4.28 -52.21
C ALA A 49 -7.66 2.83 -52.00
N ALA A 50 -7.74 2.32 -50.76
CA ALA A 50 -7.28 0.99 -50.36
C ALA A 50 -8.44 0.02 -50.04
N ASP A 51 -9.59 0.55 -49.64
CA ASP A 51 -10.90 -0.09 -49.50
C ASP A 51 -11.50 -0.26 -50.91
N GLN A 52 -11.28 -1.44 -51.50
CA GLN A 52 -11.65 -1.76 -52.87
C GLN A 52 -13.08 -2.31 -52.97
N ASN A 53 -13.66 -2.74 -51.86
CA ASN A 53 -15.04 -3.22 -51.79
C ASN A 53 -16.03 -2.17 -51.25
N GLU A 54 -15.54 -0.99 -50.85
CA GLU A 54 -16.28 0.16 -50.32
C GLU A 54 -17.04 -0.12 -49.00
N ASP A 55 -16.58 -1.09 -48.20
CA ASP A 55 -17.25 -1.48 -46.95
C ASP A 55 -16.81 -0.67 -45.72
N GLY A 56 -15.83 0.22 -45.89
CA GLY A 56 -15.33 1.11 -44.84
C GLY A 56 -14.37 0.43 -43.84
N LYS A 57 -13.94 -0.80 -44.12
CA LYS A 57 -12.92 -1.54 -43.38
C LYS A 57 -11.83 -1.99 -44.36
N LEU A 58 -10.65 -2.28 -43.84
CA LEU A 58 -9.60 -2.95 -44.61
C LEU A 58 -9.59 -4.40 -44.17
N ASP A 59 -10.24 -5.27 -44.93
CA ASP A 59 -10.42 -6.68 -44.54
C ASP A 59 -10.12 -7.68 -45.66
N LEU A 60 -10.33 -8.97 -45.38
CA LEU A 60 -10.07 -10.07 -46.30
C LEU A 60 -10.92 -10.00 -47.58
N GLY A 61 -12.02 -9.24 -47.58
CA GLY A 61 -12.86 -8.96 -48.73
C GLY A 61 -12.15 -8.09 -49.78
N ASP A 62 -11.43 -7.05 -49.35
CA ASP A 62 -10.57 -6.23 -50.23
C ASP A 62 -9.44 -7.06 -50.86
N ALA A 63 -8.93 -8.03 -50.12
CA ALA A 63 -7.88 -8.93 -50.57
C ALA A 63 -8.34 -9.89 -51.68
N MET A 64 -9.61 -10.34 -51.66
CA MET A 64 -10.15 -11.18 -52.75
C MET A 64 -10.33 -10.42 -54.06
N THR A 65 -10.60 -9.11 -54.01
CA THR A 65 -10.74 -8.28 -55.22
C THR A 65 -9.38 -8.06 -55.90
N ILE A 66 -8.31 -7.90 -55.11
CA ILE A 66 -6.92 -7.75 -55.59
C ILE A 66 -6.31 -9.09 -56.05
N MET A 67 -6.89 -10.22 -55.64
CA MET A 67 -6.45 -11.59 -56.00
C MET A 67 -6.39 -11.82 -57.52
N THR A 68 -7.10 -11.00 -58.31
CA THR A 68 -7.13 -11.12 -59.76
C THR A 68 -6.01 -10.35 -60.49
N SER A 69 -5.20 -9.48 -59.85
CA SER A 69 -4.35 -8.54 -60.61
C SER A 69 -2.88 -8.30 -60.19
N ALA A 70 -2.33 -8.74 -59.05
CA ALA A 70 -0.90 -8.47 -58.77
C ALA A 70 -0.20 -9.41 -57.77
N GLY A 71 0.53 -10.41 -58.28
CA GLY A 71 1.16 -11.48 -57.49
C GLY A 71 2.35 -11.12 -56.57
N SER A 72 2.94 -9.93 -56.67
CA SER A 72 4.09 -9.52 -55.82
C SER A 72 3.74 -8.43 -54.79
N ALA A 73 2.87 -7.48 -55.14
CA ALA A 73 2.36 -6.47 -54.22
C ALA A 73 1.40 -7.11 -53.20
N ALA A 74 0.49 -7.98 -53.64
CA ALA A 74 -0.43 -8.69 -52.75
C ALA A 74 0.32 -9.50 -51.67
N LYS A 75 1.41 -10.17 -52.02
CA LYS A 75 2.23 -10.93 -51.07
C LYS A 75 2.88 -10.05 -50.00
N ARG A 76 3.38 -8.86 -50.37
CA ARG A 76 3.95 -7.89 -49.42
C ARG A 76 2.89 -7.26 -48.52
N PHE A 77 1.71 -6.95 -49.07
CA PHE A 77 0.58 -6.45 -48.29
C PHE A 77 0.02 -7.51 -47.34
N MET A 78 -0.07 -8.79 -47.73
CA MET A 78 -0.48 -9.88 -46.84
C MET A 78 0.53 -10.13 -45.71
N VAL A 79 1.83 -10.04 -46.00
CA VAL A 79 2.88 -10.12 -44.97
C VAL A 79 2.77 -8.96 -44.00
N SER A 80 2.65 -7.72 -44.50
CA SER A 80 2.52 -6.53 -43.65
C SER A 80 1.21 -6.48 -42.83
N ALA A 81 0.09 -6.91 -43.42
CA ALA A 81 -1.18 -7.06 -42.71
C ALA A 81 -1.12 -8.17 -41.66
N GLY A 82 -0.45 -9.28 -41.96
CA GLY A 82 -0.18 -10.36 -41.00
C GLY A 82 0.72 -9.90 -39.85
N GLU A 83 1.76 -9.12 -40.13
CA GLU A 83 2.64 -8.50 -39.12
C GLU A 83 1.86 -7.52 -38.24
N LEU A 84 1.02 -6.66 -38.81
CA LEU A 84 0.16 -5.74 -38.07
C LEU A 84 -0.88 -6.46 -37.21
N ALA A 85 -1.51 -7.52 -37.74
CA ALA A 85 -2.45 -8.35 -36.98
C ALA A 85 -1.75 -9.10 -35.84
N SER A 86 -0.55 -9.64 -36.09
CA SER A 86 0.29 -10.28 -35.08
C SER A 86 0.70 -9.31 -33.98
N GLU A 87 1.16 -8.11 -34.34
CA GLU A 87 1.57 -7.07 -33.39
C GLU A 87 0.39 -6.58 -32.54
N THR A 88 -0.78 -6.37 -33.17
CA THR A 88 -2.01 -6.02 -32.46
C THR A 88 -2.44 -7.13 -31.49
N GLY A 89 -2.32 -8.40 -31.92
CA GLY A 89 -2.55 -9.57 -31.08
C GLY A 89 -1.63 -9.61 -29.86
N ARG A 90 -0.32 -9.41 -30.06
CA ARG A 90 0.68 -9.32 -28.98
C ARG A 90 0.35 -8.20 -27.99
N GLN A 91 -0.11 -7.04 -28.46
CA GLN A 91 -0.49 -5.94 -27.59
C GLN A 91 -1.75 -6.24 -26.76
N ILE A 92 -2.75 -6.90 -27.34
CA ILE A 92 -3.95 -7.33 -26.62
C ILE A 92 -3.57 -8.37 -25.56
N GLU A 93 -2.74 -9.33 -25.93
CA GLU A 93 -2.27 -10.38 -25.03
C GLU A 93 -1.42 -9.81 -23.88
N PHE A 94 -0.50 -8.90 -24.17
CA PHE A 94 0.28 -8.18 -23.15
C PHE A 94 -0.62 -7.42 -22.18
N LYS A 95 -1.65 -6.71 -22.70
CA LYS A 95 -2.65 -6.01 -21.86
C LYS A 95 -3.51 -6.96 -21.04
N SER A 96 -3.70 -8.20 -21.48
CA SER A 96 -4.43 -9.23 -20.75
C SER A 96 -3.57 -9.88 -19.66
N LEU A 97 -2.30 -10.17 -19.97
CA LEU A 97 -1.33 -10.80 -19.07
C LEU A 97 -0.86 -9.86 -17.98
N ARG A 98 -0.68 -8.57 -18.32
CA ARG A 98 -0.17 -7.52 -17.44
C ARG A 98 1.07 -7.97 -16.65
N PRO A 99 2.12 -8.48 -17.34
CA PRO A 99 3.34 -8.91 -16.66
C PRO A 99 3.96 -7.75 -15.88
N LEU A 100 4.64 -8.09 -14.80
CA LEU A 100 5.38 -7.18 -13.94
C LEU A 100 6.86 -7.47 -14.07
N PHE A 101 7.66 -6.49 -14.48
CA PHE A 101 9.10 -6.64 -14.64
C PHE A 101 9.89 -6.05 -13.45
N PRO A 102 11.12 -6.54 -13.17
CA PRO A 102 11.95 -6.04 -12.07
C PRO A 102 12.13 -4.51 -12.05
N ALA A 103 12.30 -3.90 -13.22
CA ALA A 103 12.47 -2.45 -13.35
C ALA A 103 11.26 -1.67 -12.79
N GLU A 104 10.05 -2.22 -12.91
CA GLU A 104 8.83 -1.59 -12.39
C GLU A 104 8.69 -1.68 -10.87
N ILE A 105 9.50 -2.52 -10.22
CA ILE A 105 9.57 -2.66 -8.76
C ILE A 105 10.66 -1.75 -8.17
N CYS A 106 11.68 -1.41 -8.98
CA CYS A 106 12.89 -0.71 -8.54
C CYS A 106 12.90 0.81 -8.80
N LEU A 107 11.86 1.43 -9.37
CA LEU A 107 11.90 2.84 -9.75
C LEU A 107 11.13 3.75 -8.77
N ASP A 108 11.87 4.72 -8.23
CA ASP A 108 11.41 6.03 -7.75
C ASP A 108 10.54 6.08 -6.48
N GLY A 109 10.95 5.36 -5.43
CA GLY A 109 10.41 5.56 -4.08
C GLY A 109 8.99 5.04 -3.85
N GLY A 110 8.39 4.41 -4.85
CA GLY A 110 7.09 3.72 -4.77
C GLY A 110 7.24 2.21 -4.75
N GLY A 111 8.02 1.67 -3.80
CA GLY A 111 8.35 0.24 -3.69
C GLY A 111 7.13 -0.70 -3.76
N LEU A 112 7.38 -2.01 -3.76
CA LEU A 112 6.32 -3.04 -3.79
C LEU A 112 5.12 -2.66 -2.90
N PRO A 113 3.88 -2.93 -3.37
CA PRO A 113 2.73 -2.60 -2.57
C PRO A 113 2.78 -3.32 -1.23
N ARG A 114 2.12 -2.72 -0.25
CA ARG A 114 2.08 -3.24 1.12
C ARG A 114 1.42 -4.61 1.21
N PHE A 115 0.48 -4.89 0.30
CA PHE A 115 -0.21 -6.17 0.19
C PHE A 115 0.18 -6.84 -1.12
N ILE A 116 0.69 -8.07 -1.04
CA ILE A 116 1.11 -8.87 -2.20
C ILE A 116 0.58 -10.29 -2.08
N ARG A 117 0.54 -10.97 -3.23
CA ARG A 117 0.26 -12.40 -3.32
C ARG A 117 1.45 -13.13 -3.93
N ILE A 118 1.84 -14.27 -3.38
CA ILE A 118 2.84 -15.16 -3.96
C ILE A 118 2.09 -16.31 -4.65
N VAL A 119 2.49 -16.61 -5.89
CA VAL A 119 1.89 -17.66 -6.72
C VAL A 119 2.95 -18.43 -7.48
N ASP A 120 2.66 -19.66 -7.87
CA ASP A 120 3.52 -20.41 -8.77
C ASP A 120 3.43 -19.84 -10.20
N ARG A 121 4.53 -19.90 -10.94
CA ARG A 121 4.55 -19.49 -12.34
C ARG A 121 3.91 -20.56 -13.20
N ASP A 122 2.75 -20.27 -13.75
CA ASP A 122 2.06 -21.18 -14.68
C ASP A 122 2.67 -21.13 -16.10
N LYS A 123 2.25 -22.09 -16.95
CA LYS A 123 2.72 -22.18 -18.35
C LYS A 123 2.38 -20.94 -19.18
N LYS A 124 1.26 -20.26 -18.88
CA LYS A 124 0.81 -19.07 -19.60
C LYS A 124 1.84 -17.95 -19.48
N PHE A 125 2.54 -17.85 -18.35
CA PHE A 125 3.61 -16.87 -18.15
C PHE A 125 5.01 -17.44 -18.45
N ALA A 126 5.24 -18.73 -18.21
CA ALA A 126 6.55 -19.35 -18.42
C ALA A 126 6.91 -19.53 -19.91
N GLU A 127 5.94 -19.88 -20.75
CA GLU A 127 6.16 -20.20 -22.17
C GLU A 127 5.89 -19.00 -23.09
N ASN A 128 5.39 -17.89 -22.55
CA ASN A 128 5.05 -16.70 -23.34
C ASN A 128 6.22 -15.71 -23.42
N GLU A 129 6.70 -15.45 -24.63
CA GLU A 129 7.79 -14.51 -24.90
C GLU A 129 7.53 -13.10 -24.34
N LEU A 130 6.27 -12.66 -24.30
CA LEU A 130 5.89 -11.35 -23.75
C LEU A 130 6.09 -11.24 -22.24
N CYS A 131 6.25 -12.38 -21.55
CA CYS A 131 6.45 -12.47 -20.12
C CYS A 131 7.89 -12.88 -19.75
N ALA A 132 8.79 -13.02 -20.73
CA ALA A 132 10.18 -13.37 -20.49
C ALA A 132 10.85 -12.34 -19.56
N GLY A 133 11.37 -12.79 -18.41
CA GLY A 133 11.99 -11.93 -17.40
C GLY A 133 10.99 -11.21 -16.47
N SER A 134 9.69 -11.50 -16.57
CA SER A 134 8.71 -11.01 -15.60
C SER A 134 8.85 -11.73 -14.25
N VAL A 135 8.64 -10.98 -13.17
CA VAL A 135 8.68 -11.48 -11.78
C VAL A 135 7.29 -11.62 -11.17
N GLY A 136 6.25 -11.29 -11.93
CA GLY A 136 4.87 -11.38 -11.50
C GLY A 136 3.91 -10.84 -12.55
N PHE A 137 2.68 -10.54 -12.12
CA PHE A 137 1.66 -9.89 -12.92
C PHE A 137 0.64 -9.13 -12.05
N ARG A 138 -0.06 -8.18 -12.67
CA ARG A 138 -1.13 -7.39 -12.01
C ARG A 138 -2.50 -7.97 -12.34
N SER A 139 -3.31 -8.24 -11.32
CA SER A 139 -4.72 -8.63 -11.48
C SER A 139 -5.66 -7.58 -10.91
N SER A 140 -6.87 -7.48 -11.47
CA SER A 140 -7.88 -6.52 -11.03
C SER A 140 -9.03 -7.23 -10.33
N HIS A 141 -9.37 -6.77 -9.13
CA HIS A 141 -10.46 -7.26 -8.31
C HIS A 141 -11.37 -6.07 -7.94
N GLY A 142 -12.39 -5.84 -8.76
CA GLY A 142 -13.24 -4.66 -8.64
C GLY A 142 -12.46 -3.37 -8.94
N LYS A 143 -12.38 -2.47 -7.96
CA LYS A 143 -11.63 -1.21 -8.07
C LYS A 143 -10.20 -1.29 -7.53
N THR A 144 -9.76 -2.48 -7.11
CA THR A 144 -8.47 -2.69 -6.48
C THR A 144 -7.60 -3.56 -7.35
N GLU A 145 -6.33 -3.20 -7.44
CA GLU A 145 -5.30 -3.99 -8.12
C GLU A 145 -4.55 -4.86 -7.11
N MET A 146 -4.21 -6.07 -7.50
CA MET A 146 -3.37 -6.99 -6.77
C MET A 146 -2.09 -7.24 -7.54
N VAL A 147 -0.96 -7.19 -6.83
CA VAL A 147 0.33 -7.62 -7.35
C VAL A 147 0.56 -9.08 -6.97
N ASN A 148 0.68 -9.93 -7.99
CA ASN A 148 0.96 -11.35 -7.85
C ASN A 148 2.43 -11.55 -8.24
N LEU A 149 3.27 -11.98 -7.31
CA LEU A 149 4.68 -12.28 -7.54
C LEU A 149 4.86 -13.78 -7.76
N PHE A 150 5.75 -14.16 -8.66
CA PHE A 150 6.09 -15.56 -8.85
C PHE A 150 7.02 -16.05 -7.74
N ARG A 151 6.73 -17.23 -7.21
CA ARG A 151 7.49 -17.88 -6.13
C ARG A 151 8.97 -18.09 -6.47
N ASP A 152 9.27 -18.37 -7.74
CA ASP A 152 10.64 -18.50 -8.24
C ASP A 152 11.41 -17.16 -8.22
N SER A 153 10.70 -16.04 -8.34
CA SER A 153 11.27 -14.71 -8.50
C SER A 153 11.52 -14.02 -7.16
N VAL A 154 10.66 -14.25 -6.16
CA VAL A 154 10.79 -13.58 -4.85
C VAL A 154 12.11 -13.90 -4.14
N GLN A 155 12.71 -15.06 -4.42
CA GLN A 155 13.99 -15.48 -3.84
C GLN A 155 15.16 -14.56 -4.27
N GLU A 156 15.08 -14.01 -5.48
CA GLU A 156 16.14 -13.16 -6.06
C GLU A 156 15.94 -11.67 -5.74
N MET A 157 14.76 -11.29 -5.23
CA MET A 157 14.38 -9.89 -5.01
C MET A 157 14.89 -9.29 -3.69
N GLY A 158 15.55 -10.09 -2.84
CA GLY A 158 16.04 -9.64 -1.54
C GLY A 158 14.92 -9.27 -0.55
N LEU A 159 13.72 -9.81 -0.76
CA LEU A 159 12.60 -9.72 0.17
C LEU A 159 12.74 -10.78 1.25
N ARG A 160 12.26 -10.46 2.46
CA ARG A 160 12.18 -11.40 3.57
C ARG A 160 10.72 -11.69 3.87
N PHE A 161 10.43 -12.93 4.24
CA PHE A 161 9.07 -13.38 4.54
C PHE A 161 9.03 -14.07 5.91
N TYR A 162 7.88 -13.98 6.59
CA TYR A 162 7.62 -14.72 7.82
C TYR A 162 6.34 -15.57 7.71
N PRO A 163 6.40 -16.86 8.09
CA PRO A 163 7.59 -17.59 8.54
C PRO A 163 8.61 -17.85 7.42
N ASP A 164 8.11 -17.98 6.20
CA ASP A 164 8.82 -18.23 4.95
C ASP A 164 7.95 -17.69 3.81
N ALA A 165 8.30 -18.00 2.56
CA ALA A 165 7.57 -17.55 1.38
C ALA A 165 6.45 -18.52 0.95
N ASP A 166 6.09 -19.55 1.73
CA ASP A 166 5.20 -20.62 1.29
C ASP A 166 3.71 -20.26 1.29
N GLU A 167 3.30 -19.35 2.17
CA GLU A 167 1.93 -18.82 2.21
C GLU A 167 1.58 -18.03 0.94
N GLU A 168 0.28 -17.78 0.73
CA GLU A 168 -0.21 -17.12 -0.48
C GLU A 168 -0.27 -15.59 -0.34
N PHE A 169 -0.68 -15.07 0.82
CA PHE A 169 -0.97 -13.64 1.02
C PHE A 169 -0.07 -13.04 2.08
N TYR A 170 0.55 -11.90 1.77
CA TYR A 170 1.44 -11.21 2.70
C TYR A 170 1.16 -9.73 2.80
N PHE A 171 1.39 -9.19 3.99
CA PHE A 171 1.36 -7.76 4.26
C PHE A 171 2.70 -7.29 4.82
N VAL A 172 3.16 -6.12 4.38
CA VAL A 172 4.46 -5.58 4.75
C VAL A 172 4.54 -5.28 6.25
N ASP A 173 5.68 -5.62 6.84
CA ASP A 173 6.01 -5.28 8.21
C ASP A 173 6.04 -3.74 8.37
N PRO A 174 5.45 -3.19 9.45
CA PRO A 174 5.33 -1.75 9.64
C PRO A 174 6.68 -1.04 9.90
N SER A 175 7.72 -1.80 10.26
CA SER A 175 9.06 -1.30 10.58
C SER A 175 10.10 -1.52 9.47
N ASP A 176 9.86 -2.44 8.54
CA ASP A 176 10.77 -2.75 7.44
C ASP A 176 10.01 -2.99 6.11
N PRO A 177 10.14 -2.11 5.11
CA PRO A 177 9.44 -2.22 3.84
C PRO A 177 9.87 -3.43 2.97
N LYS A 178 10.96 -4.12 3.31
CA LYS A 178 11.43 -5.32 2.61
C LYS A 178 11.04 -6.62 3.33
N PHE A 179 10.33 -6.52 4.44
CA PHE A 179 9.91 -7.67 5.23
C PHE A 179 8.40 -7.82 5.15
N TYR A 180 7.94 -9.00 4.78
CA TYR A 180 6.54 -9.31 4.56
C TYR A 180 6.11 -10.41 5.53
N LEU A 181 4.98 -10.20 6.20
CA LEU A 181 4.42 -11.13 7.15
C LEU A 181 3.21 -11.79 6.49
N ALA A 182 3.11 -13.11 6.59
CA ALA A 182 1.92 -13.83 6.13
C ALA A 182 0.67 -13.21 6.77
N LEU A 183 -0.35 -12.92 5.97
CA LEU A 183 -1.51 -12.13 6.39
C LEU A 183 -2.21 -12.77 7.61
N GLU A 184 -2.33 -14.09 7.61
CA GLU A 184 -2.94 -14.86 8.70
C GLU A 184 -2.15 -14.78 10.03
N LYS A 185 -0.84 -14.55 9.94
CA LYS A 185 0.09 -14.50 11.09
C LYS A 185 0.46 -13.07 11.48
N TYR A 186 -0.09 -12.06 10.78
CA TYR A 186 0.33 -10.67 10.86
C TYR A 186 0.24 -10.11 12.28
N PHE A 187 -0.95 -10.16 12.89
CA PHE A 187 -1.19 -9.59 14.22
C PHE A 187 -0.48 -10.38 15.31
N ASP A 188 -0.49 -11.72 15.22
CA ASP A 188 0.19 -12.58 16.20
C ASP A 188 1.70 -12.35 16.21
N TYR A 189 2.31 -12.22 15.03
CA TYR A 189 3.72 -11.88 14.91
C TYR A 189 4.02 -10.53 15.57
N LEU A 190 3.23 -9.49 15.29
CA LEU A 190 3.42 -8.16 15.87
C LEU A 190 3.22 -8.15 17.38
N LYS A 191 2.26 -8.94 17.90
CA LYS A 191 2.05 -9.11 19.35
C LYS A 191 3.32 -9.64 20.01
N ILE A 192 3.89 -10.72 19.49
CA ILE A 192 5.12 -11.32 20.03
C ILE A 192 6.30 -10.35 19.90
N ALA A 193 6.45 -9.72 18.74
CA ALA A 193 7.56 -8.80 18.48
C ALA A 193 7.55 -7.59 19.43
N GLN A 194 6.37 -7.03 19.74
CA GLN A 194 6.23 -5.93 20.69
C GLN A 194 6.54 -6.35 22.12
N VAL A 195 6.04 -7.51 22.56
CA VAL A 195 6.36 -8.04 23.92
C VAL A 195 7.86 -8.26 24.06
N ASN A 196 8.51 -8.83 23.05
CA ASN A 196 9.96 -9.02 23.03
C ASN A 196 10.73 -7.69 23.06
N GLU A 197 10.25 -6.67 22.34
CA GLU A 197 10.84 -5.34 22.39
C GLU A 197 10.69 -4.69 23.77
N LEU A 198 9.54 -4.81 24.42
CA LEU A 198 9.32 -4.33 25.80
C LEU A 198 10.26 -5.03 26.80
N GLN A 199 10.40 -6.35 26.71
CA GLN A 199 11.36 -7.09 27.52
C GLN A 199 12.79 -6.56 27.33
N LYS A 200 13.19 -6.31 26.09
CA LYS A 200 14.52 -5.76 25.79
C LYS A 200 14.69 -4.35 26.34
N ILE A 201 13.67 -3.49 26.23
CA ILE A 201 13.65 -2.16 26.83
C ILE A 201 13.81 -2.26 28.36
N ALA A 202 13.10 -3.16 29.04
CA ALA A 202 13.23 -3.36 30.48
C ALA A 202 14.66 -3.70 30.88
N GLN A 203 15.25 -4.67 30.16
CA GLN A 203 16.62 -5.08 30.38
C GLN A 203 17.60 -3.92 30.15
N GLU A 204 17.56 -3.26 28.99
CA GLU A 204 18.51 -2.19 28.64
C GLU A 204 18.40 -0.99 29.61
N LEU A 205 17.19 -0.65 30.05
CA LEU A 205 16.98 0.39 31.08
C LEU A 205 17.37 -0.04 32.51
N GLY A 206 17.86 -1.27 32.68
CA GLY A 206 18.36 -1.78 33.95
C GLY A 206 17.26 -2.04 34.97
N ALA A 207 16.07 -2.47 34.53
CA ALA A 207 14.99 -2.89 35.42
C ALA A 207 15.45 -4.02 36.36
N LYS A 208 14.85 -4.10 37.54
CA LYS A 208 14.89 -5.28 38.42
C LYS A 208 13.70 -6.19 38.19
N HIS A 209 12.56 -5.63 37.82
CA HIS A 209 11.35 -6.38 37.53
C HIS A 209 10.62 -5.76 36.36
N PHE A 210 10.01 -6.60 35.52
CA PHE A 210 8.96 -6.14 34.63
C PHE A 210 7.88 -7.20 34.43
N GLN A 211 6.69 -6.72 34.09
CA GLN A 211 5.55 -7.53 33.68
C GLN A 211 4.84 -6.89 32.49
N VAL A 212 4.49 -7.69 31.50
CA VAL A 212 3.62 -7.29 30.39
C VAL A 212 2.32 -8.09 30.49
N THR A 213 1.19 -7.39 30.55
CA THR A 213 -0.15 -7.98 30.66
C THR A 213 -1.00 -7.54 29.49
N PHE A 214 -1.62 -8.49 28.81
CA PHE A 214 -2.58 -8.22 27.76
C PHE A 214 -3.95 -7.87 28.35
N LYS A 215 -4.52 -6.75 27.90
CA LYS A 215 -5.83 -6.26 28.30
C LYS A 215 -6.71 -6.00 27.08
N GLU A 216 -8.00 -6.27 27.24
CA GLU A 216 -9.02 -5.99 26.22
C GLU A 216 -10.06 -5.01 26.78
N GLU A 217 -10.36 -3.96 26.01
CA GLU A 217 -11.42 -3.00 26.32
C GLU A 217 -12.79 -3.65 26.10
N GLN A 218 -13.57 -3.81 27.17
CA GLN A 218 -14.93 -4.29 27.07
C GLN A 218 -15.85 -3.14 26.66
N SER A 219 -16.46 -3.25 25.49
CA SER A 219 -17.59 -2.40 25.14
C SER A 219 -18.82 -2.88 25.89
N SER A 220 -19.21 -2.19 26.96
CA SER A 220 -20.54 -2.35 27.55
C SER A 220 -21.59 -1.82 26.55
N LEU A 221 -21.97 -2.67 25.59
CA LEU A 221 -23.20 -2.48 24.84
C LEU A 221 -24.37 -2.83 25.76
N LEU A 222 -24.68 -1.95 26.72
CA LEU A 222 -26.01 -1.94 27.30
C LEU A 222 -26.96 -1.58 26.16
N LYS A 223 -27.56 -2.60 25.54
CA LYS A 223 -28.79 -2.46 24.78
C LYS A 223 -29.82 -1.94 25.78
N GLU A 224 -29.97 -0.62 25.82
CA GLU A 224 -31.09 0.03 26.47
C GLU A 224 -32.34 -0.45 25.72
N LYS A 225 -32.98 -1.50 26.24
CA LYS A 225 -34.34 -1.87 25.84
C LYS A 225 -35.24 -0.75 26.33
N ALA A 226 -35.38 0.30 25.53
CA ALA A 226 -36.40 1.31 25.71
C ALA A 226 -37.77 0.60 25.66
N ARG A 227 -38.34 0.34 26.85
CA ARG A 227 -39.76 0.01 26.98
C ARG A 227 -40.53 1.29 26.64
N ALA A 228 -40.87 1.44 25.37
CA ALA A 228 -41.93 2.33 24.95
C ALA A 228 -43.28 1.72 25.39
N GLN A 229 -43.72 2.03 26.61
CA GLN A 229 -45.13 2.04 26.95
C GLN A 229 -45.43 3.32 27.73
N GLY A 230 -46.27 4.15 27.14
CA GLY A 230 -46.46 5.53 27.52
C GLY A 230 -47.23 5.75 28.81
N LYS A 231 -46.91 6.86 29.47
CA LYS A 231 -47.86 7.93 29.82
C LYS A 231 -47.05 9.12 30.32
N LEU A 232 -47.14 10.22 29.61
CA LEU A 232 -46.52 11.48 29.98
C LEU A 232 -47.33 12.09 31.15
N THR A 233 -46.76 12.05 32.36
CA THR A 233 -47.20 12.88 33.48
C THR A 233 -46.00 13.55 34.13
N LYS A 234 -46.13 14.87 34.32
CA LYS A 234 -45.17 15.86 34.82
C LYS A 234 -44.42 15.44 36.08
N SER A 235 -43.14 15.81 36.17
CA SER A 235 -42.60 16.83 37.10
C SER A 235 -41.20 16.52 37.63
N SER A 236 -40.49 17.63 37.91
CA SER A 236 -39.33 17.75 38.79
C SER A 236 -37.97 17.32 38.25
N GLY A 237 -36.99 18.21 38.44
CA GLY A 237 -35.64 18.11 37.91
C GLY A 237 -34.88 16.90 38.44
N ALA A 238 -34.05 16.36 37.56
CA ALA A 238 -32.96 15.49 37.91
C ALA A 238 -31.74 16.00 37.12
N GLU A 239 -30.64 16.17 37.84
CA GLU A 239 -29.31 16.41 37.28
C GLU A 239 -29.08 15.50 36.09
N VAL A 240 -28.61 16.11 35.00
CA VAL A 240 -28.00 15.38 33.91
C VAL A 240 -26.69 14.82 34.46
N GLU A 241 -26.74 13.60 35.01
CA GLU A 241 -25.56 12.82 35.29
C GLU A 241 -24.83 12.61 33.96
N HIS A 242 -23.71 13.31 33.81
CA HIS A 242 -22.79 13.07 32.71
C HIS A 242 -22.24 11.66 32.90
N ASP A 243 -22.82 10.70 32.18
CA ASP A 243 -22.36 9.31 32.15
C ASP A 243 -20.97 9.27 31.50
N ARG A 244 -19.94 9.48 32.33
CA ARG A 244 -18.54 9.26 32.00
C ARG A 244 -18.41 7.77 31.76
N ARG A 245 -18.43 7.35 30.49
CA ARG A 245 -18.09 5.98 30.08
C ARG A 245 -16.74 5.59 30.70
N GLN A 246 -16.77 4.94 31.87
CA GLN A 246 -15.60 4.30 32.44
C GLN A 246 -15.28 3.13 31.53
N LYS A 247 -14.19 3.25 30.78
CA LYS A 247 -13.66 2.14 30.00
C LYS A 247 -13.27 1.03 30.97
N GLN A 248 -14.00 -0.07 30.94
CA GLN A 248 -13.65 -1.27 31.70
C GLN A 248 -12.73 -2.12 30.83
N TYR A 249 -11.60 -2.55 31.42
CA TYR A 249 -10.65 -3.43 30.77
C TYR A 249 -10.70 -4.79 31.44
N ALA A 250 -10.82 -5.85 30.65
CA ALA A 250 -10.62 -7.21 31.11
C ALA A 250 -9.14 -7.56 30.97
N ILE A 251 -8.52 -8.03 32.05
CA ILE A 251 -7.22 -8.70 31.98
C ILE A 251 -7.45 -10.05 31.31
N THR A 252 -6.72 -10.31 30.23
CA THR A 252 -6.82 -11.58 29.52
C THR A 252 -5.69 -12.51 29.92
N GLU A 253 -4.44 -12.01 29.93
CA GLU A 253 -3.25 -12.87 30.02
C GLU A 253 -2.00 -12.07 30.46
N ILE A 254 -1.17 -12.65 31.34
CA ILE A 254 0.21 -12.16 31.56
C ILE A 254 1.09 -12.79 30.49
N VAL A 255 1.64 -11.98 29.58
CA VAL A 255 2.35 -12.46 28.38
C VAL A 255 3.87 -12.48 28.54
N ALA A 256 4.41 -11.71 29.49
CA ALA A 256 5.81 -11.78 29.88
C ALA A 256 5.99 -11.29 31.32
N LYS A 257 6.92 -11.91 32.05
CA LYS A 257 7.31 -11.50 33.39
C LYS A 257 8.72 -11.99 33.67
N MET A 258 9.61 -11.12 34.16
CA MET A 258 10.96 -11.53 34.50
C MET A 258 11.57 -10.64 35.58
N ASP A 259 12.50 -11.23 36.33
CA ASP A 259 13.33 -10.57 37.32
C ASP A 259 14.77 -10.47 36.84
N PHE A 260 15.45 -9.39 37.20
CA PHE A 260 16.81 -9.05 36.82
C PHE A 260 17.60 -8.58 38.05
N PRO A 261 18.94 -8.69 38.03
CA PRO A 261 19.77 -8.11 39.08
C PRO A 261 19.76 -6.56 39.10
N GLY A 262 19.26 -5.93 38.03
CA GLY A 262 19.34 -4.50 37.80
C GLY A 262 20.74 -4.04 37.35
N HIS A 263 20.81 -2.88 36.70
CA HIS A 263 22.07 -2.21 36.36
C HIS A 263 21.84 -0.74 36.01
N ALA A 264 22.92 0.00 35.72
CA ALA A 264 22.80 1.36 35.20
C ALA A 264 22.10 1.36 33.83
N PRO A 265 21.20 2.32 33.56
CA PRO A 265 20.40 2.31 32.33
C PRO A 265 21.28 2.54 31.09
N VAL A 266 20.96 1.82 30.02
CA VAL A 266 21.51 1.94 28.67
C VAL A 266 20.37 2.30 27.73
N GLU A 267 20.60 3.25 26.82
CA GLU A 267 19.55 3.72 25.92
C GLU A 267 19.11 2.62 24.93
N PRO A 268 17.82 2.22 24.94
CA PRO A 268 17.35 1.13 24.07
C PRO A 268 17.22 1.54 22.60
N GLN A 269 17.43 0.58 21.69
CA GLN A 269 17.12 0.77 20.28
C GLN A 269 15.69 0.33 19.95
N LEU A 270 14.84 1.29 19.59
CA LEU A 270 13.43 1.04 19.27
C LEU A 270 13.19 0.70 17.79
N ARG A 271 12.29 -0.26 17.57
CA ARG A 271 11.81 -0.72 16.27
C ARG A 271 10.30 -0.52 16.10
N TYR A 272 9.46 -1.33 16.74
CA TYR A 272 7.99 -1.23 16.62
C TYR A 272 7.42 -0.13 17.51
N LEU A 273 8.07 0.14 18.64
CA LEU A 273 7.63 1.15 19.61
C LEU A 273 8.30 2.53 19.40
N ARG A 274 9.03 2.71 18.30
CA ARG A 274 9.80 3.94 18.01
C ARG A 274 8.94 5.21 18.04
N ASN A 275 7.70 5.13 17.60
CA ASN A 275 6.79 6.27 17.53
C ASN A 275 5.83 6.33 18.73
N ASP A 276 6.00 5.46 19.74
CA ASP A 276 5.17 5.47 20.93
C ASP A 276 5.70 6.49 21.95
N GLN A 277 4.93 7.57 22.16
CA GLN A 277 5.34 8.67 23.03
C GLN A 277 5.48 8.26 24.50
N SER A 278 4.70 7.28 24.96
CA SER A 278 4.79 6.79 26.35
C SER A 278 6.10 6.05 26.57
N ILE A 279 6.54 5.24 25.61
CA ILE A 279 7.85 4.56 25.65
C ILE A 279 9.00 5.57 25.56
N GLN A 280 8.90 6.55 24.65
CA GLN A 280 9.92 7.60 24.55
C GLN A 280 10.07 8.41 25.85
N THR A 281 8.95 8.67 26.53
CA THR A 281 8.94 9.38 27.81
C THR A 281 9.53 8.52 28.93
N LEU A 282 9.19 7.23 29.00
CA LEU A 282 9.79 6.28 29.94
C LEU A 282 11.32 6.26 29.82
N ILE A 283 11.84 6.11 28.60
CA ILE A 283 13.28 6.10 28.34
C ILE A 283 13.90 7.41 28.79
N SER A 284 13.34 8.55 28.37
CA SER A 284 13.86 9.88 28.73
C SER A 284 13.92 10.10 30.25
N LEU A 285 12.87 9.70 30.98
CA LEU A 285 12.82 9.83 32.44
C LEU A 285 13.83 8.91 33.12
N ARG A 286 13.96 7.66 32.65
CA ARG A 286 14.87 6.68 33.25
C ARG A 286 16.34 7.03 33.00
N MET A 287 16.66 7.63 31.85
CA MET A 287 18.01 8.09 31.51
C MET A 287 18.43 9.35 32.28
N ASN A 288 17.50 10.05 32.95
CA ASN A 288 17.83 11.24 33.72
C ASN A 288 18.49 10.89 35.07
N ALA A 289 19.80 11.13 35.16
CA ALA A 289 20.59 10.86 36.37
C ALA A 289 20.22 11.71 37.59
N GLN A 290 19.52 12.84 37.42
CA GLN A 290 19.18 13.75 38.52
C GLN A 290 17.90 13.34 39.26
N SER A 291 17.05 12.53 38.63
CA SER A 291 15.76 12.10 39.19
C SER A 291 15.46 10.67 38.74
N PRO A 292 16.03 9.65 39.41
CA PRO A 292 15.89 8.27 38.98
C PRO A 292 14.44 7.80 39.11
N LEU A 293 13.85 7.43 37.97
CA LEU A 293 12.56 6.74 37.92
C LEU A 293 12.69 5.38 38.61
N LEU A 294 11.82 5.09 39.58
CA LEU A 294 11.83 3.84 40.33
C LEU A 294 10.86 2.82 39.77
N HIS A 295 9.68 3.27 39.35
CA HIS A 295 8.61 2.40 38.89
C HIS A 295 7.66 3.16 37.96
N GLN A 296 7.10 2.46 36.97
CA GLN A 296 6.07 3.00 36.09
C GLN A 296 5.19 1.90 35.52
N THR A 297 3.89 2.17 35.41
CA THR A 297 2.94 1.36 34.64
C THR A 297 2.47 2.16 33.42
N LEU A 298 2.50 1.55 32.23
CA LEU A 298 2.07 2.13 30.97
C LEU A 298 0.95 1.30 30.33
N MET A 299 0.01 1.95 29.66
CA MET A 299 -1.01 1.30 28.82
C MET A 299 -0.73 1.60 27.36
N LEU A 300 -0.21 0.61 26.63
CA LEU A 300 0.21 0.72 25.24
C LEU A 300 -0.87 0.14 24.34
N LYS A 301 -1.34 0.92 23.36
CA LYS A 301 -2.40 0.49 22.45
C LYS A 301 -1.82 -0.27 21.27
N MET A 302 -2.24 -1.53 21.08
CA MET A 302 -1.70 -2.43 20.05
C MET A 302 -1.88 -1.89 18.63
N SER A 303 -3.00 -1.21 18.36
CA SER A 303 -3.27 -0.65 17.04
C SER A 303 -2.24 0.38 16.57
N ASN A 304 -1.53 1.05 17.48
CA ASN A 304 -0.60 2.14 17.14
C ASN A 304 0.62 1.64 16.34
N SER A 305 1.02 0.39 16.55
CA SER A 305 2.18 -0.26 15.93
C SER A 305 1.79 -1.31 14.88
N SER A 306 0.49 -1.59 14.71
CA SER A 306 -0.01 -2.56 13.72
C SER A 306 0.22 -2.13 12.27
N GLY A 307 0.33 -0.83 11.98
CA GLY A 307 0.55 -0.29 10.63
C GLY A 307 -0.55 -0.59 9.59
N LEU A 308 -1.60 -1.33 9.92
CA LEU A 308 -2.70 -1.68 9.02
C LEU A 308 -3.95 -0.88 9.40
N LYS A 309 -4.44 -0.07 8.46
CA LYS A 309 -5.64 0.76 8.65
C LYS A 309 -6.90 0.00 8.27
N GLU A 310 -8.02 0.32 8.90
CA GLU A 310 -9.32 -0.29 8.59
C GLU A 310 -9.73 -0.12 7.11
N SER A 311 -9.44 1.04 6.52
CA SER A 311 -9.71 1.29 5.09
C SER A 311 -8.84 0.44 4.16
N GLU A 312 -7.63 0.07 4.59
CA GLU A 312 -6.75 -0.82 3.85
C GLU A 312 -7.18 -2.27 4.02
N ALA A 313 -7.53 -2.68 5.24
CA ALA A 313 -8.12 -3.97 5.54
C ALA A 313 -9.40 -4.23 4.72
N ALA A 314 -10.27 -3.23 4.56
CA ALA A 314 -11.48 -3.35 3.74
C ALA A 314 -11.17 -3.61 2.26
N ARG A 315 -10.06 -3.06 1.74
CA ARG A 315 -9.60 -3.35 0.38
C ARG A 315 -9.04 -4.76 0.26
N ILE A 316 -8.29 -5.22 1.27
CA ILE A 316 -7.78 -6.59 1.34
C ILE A 316 -8.95 -7.58 1.34
N ASP A 317 -9.95 -7.39 2.22
CA ASP A 317 -11.14 -8.24 2.29
C ASP A 317 -11.91 -8.28 0.96
N ALA A 318 -12.01 -7.15 0.25
CA ALA A 318 -12.62 -7.11 -1.08
C ALA A 318 -11.87 -7.96 -2.12
N ILE A 319 -10.52 -7.93 -2.08
CA ILE A 319 -9.70 -8.77 -2.96
C ILE A 319 -9.85 -10.24 -2.60
N LEU A 320 -9.73 -10.59 -1.32
CA LEU A 320 -9.87 -11.98 -0.85
C LEU A 320 -11.23 -12.57 -1.21
N LYS A 321 -12.30 -11.78 -1.08
CA LYS A 321 -13.64 -12.17 -1.54
C LYS A 321 -13.71 -12.37 -3.04
N GLY A 322 -13.08 -11.50 -3.82
CA GLY A 322 -12.97 -11.62 -5.28
C GLY A 322 -12.20 -12.87 -5.73
N LEU A 323 -11.22 -13.30 -4.95
CA LEU A 323 -10.44 -14.52 -5.16
C LEU A 323 -11.11 -15.80 -4.62
N LYS A 324 -12.23 -15.67 -3.90
CA LYS A 324 -12.91 -16.76 -3.18
C LYS A 324 -12.05 -17.40 -2.08
N CYS A 325 -11.13 -16.64 -1.50
CA CYS A 325 -10.27 -17.06 -0.39
C CYS A 325 -10.69 -16.39 0.94
N ALA A 326 -11.93 -15.91 1.05
CA ALA A 326 -12.41 -15.26 2.27
C ALA A 326 -12.67 -16.31 3.37
N GLY A 327 -11.97 -16.17 4.50
CA GLY A 327 -12.20 -16.97 5.71
C GLY A 327 -13.41 -16.50 6.51
N ASN A 328 -13.63 -17.14 7.67
CA ASN A 328 -14.71 -16.79 8.60
C ASN A 328 -14.46 -15.46 9.33
N VAL A 329 -13.19 -15.08 9.46
CA VAL A 329 -12.73 -13.83 10.09
C VAL A 329 -12.21 -12.92 9.00
N THR A 330 -12.63 -11.64 9.02
CA THR A 330 -12.19 -10.64 8.04
C THR A 330 -11.02 -9.84 8.58
N VAL A 331 -10.17 -9.33 7.70
CA VAL A 331 -9.04 -8.48 8.10
C VAL A 331 -9.54 -7.20 8.79
N VAL A 332 -10.67 -6.66 8.36
CA VAL A 332 -11.33 -5.53 9.05
C VAL A 332 -11.68 -5.89 10.49
N SER A 333 -12.25 -7.08 10.72
CA SER A 333 -12.61 -7.50 12.08
C SER A 333 -11.38 -7.66 12.97
N GLU A 334 -10.26 -8.14 12.44
CA GLU A 334 -8.99 -8.21 13.17
C GLU A 334 -8.41 -6.83 13.50
N VAL A 335 -8.44 -5.88 12.55
CA VAL A 335 -8.04 -4.48 12.83
C VAL A 335 -8.92 -3.87 13.92
N GLN A 336 -10.22 -4.12 13.90
CA GLN A 336 -11.16 -3.64 14.91
C GLN A 336 -10.91 -4.31 16.27
N ASN A 337 -10.60 -5.61 16.30
CA ASN A 337 -10.20 -6.32 17.50
C ASN A 337 -8.92 -5.70 18.09
N GLU A 338 -7.91 -5.48 17.27
CA GLU A 338 -6.64 -4.88 17.68
C GLU A 338 -6.78 -3.45 18.21
N SER A 339 -7.77 -2.70 17.72
CA SER A 339 -8.09 -1.36 18.23
C SER A 339 -8.62 -1.33 19.67
N ARG A 340 -9.02 -2.49 20.21
CA ARG A 340 -9.54 -2.66 21.58
C ARG A 340 -8.52 -3.33 22.51
N ARG A 341 -7.36 -3.71 21.99
CA ARG A 341 -6.33 -4.45 22.73
C ARG A 341 -5.21 -3.54 23.18
N TYR A 342 -4.71 -3.81 24.38
CA TYR A 342 -3.67 -3.04 25.04
C TYR A 342 -2.65 -3.97 25.70
N LEU A 343 -1.40 -3.52 25.76
CA LEU A 343 -0.38 -4.06 26.65
C LEU A 343 -0.25 -3.13 27.85
N GLU A 344 -0.57 -3.63 29.03
CA GLU A 344 -0.11 -3.02 30.27
C GLU A 344 1.34 -3.43 30.48
N TYR A 345 2.23 -2.45 30.56
CA TYR A 345 3.64 -2.64 30.79
C TYR A 345 4.02 -2.04 32.13
N ASP A 346 4.35 -2.91 33.07
CA ASP A 346 4.76 -2.59 34.43
C ASP A 346 6.26 -2.81 34.57
N ILE A 347 7.00 -1.81 35.06
CA ILE A 347 8.45 -1.85 35.17
C ILE A 347 8.94 -1.24 36.49
N GLU A 348 9.91 -1.87 37.12
CA GLU A 348 10.56 -1.46 38.38
C GLU A 348 12.09 -1.50 38.22
N PHE A 349 12.80 -0.48 38.72
CA PHE A 349 14.25 -0.25 38.50
C PHE A 349 15.12 -0.42 39.76
#